data_AF-A0A2V4GXF3-F1
#
_entry.id   AF-A0A2V4GXF3-F1
#
_cell.length_a   1.000
_cell.length_b   1.000
_cell.length_c   1.000
_cell.angle_alpha   90.00
_cell.angle_beta   90.00
_cell.angle_gamma   90.00
#
_symmetry.space_group_name_H-M   'P 1'
#
loop_
_entity.id
_entity.type
_entity.pdbx_description
1 polymer ?
#
loop_
_entity_poly.entity_id
_entity_poly.type
_entity_poly.pdbx_seq_one_letter_code
_entity_poly.pdbx_strand_id
1 'polypeptide(L)'
;MSRHNLTTRIRELQRAEILTKKLRKLPTGFYDSVKKVMSEIAEDASKALENRDLEGYLHFKEEMNALEKGFRWFFQVRWEKIALYSMYDLNQEDLAVLSSYEKAAVLEFKSVYDRFYSQFTGGDQ
;
A
#
# COMPACT_ATOMS: atom_id res chain seq x y z
N MET A 1 -14.62 6.19 -5.56
CA MET A 1 -13.59 6.36 -6.61
C MET A 1 -13.87 5.33 -7.69
N SER A 2 -13.84 5.68 -8.97
CA SER A 2 -14.04 4.70 -10.07
C SER A 2 -12.77 3.86 -10.31
N ARG A 3 -12.92 2.68 -10.94
CA ARG A 3 -11.78 1.78 -11.25
C ARG A 3 -10.69 2.45 -12.08
N HIS A 4 -11.09 3.13 -13.16
CA HIS A 4 -10.18 3.89 -14.02
C HIS A 4 -9.43 4.98 -13.24
N ASN A 5 -10.14 5.73 -12.39
CA ASN A 5 -9.52 6.78 -11.58
C ASN A 5 -8.53 6.21 -10.56
N LEU A 6 -8.81 5.03 -9.99
CA LEU A 6 -7.90 4.37 -9.05
C LEU A 6 -6.62 3.91 -9.75
N THR A 7 -6.71 3.27 -10.91
CA THR A 7 -5.53 2.80 -11.66
C THR A 7 -4.62 3.96 -12.07
N THR A 8 -5.19 5.05 -12.56
CA THR A 8 -4.44 6.28 -12.86
C THR A 8 -3.79 6.84 -11.60
N ARG A 9 -4.53 6.89 -10.49
CA ARG A 9 -4.02 7.37 -9.20
C ARG A 9 -2.86 6.53 -8.67
N ILE A 10 -2.94 5.21 -8.77
CA ILE A 10 -1.84 4.31 -8.38
C ILE A 10 -0.60 4.69 -9.20
N ARG A 11 -0.70 4.82 -10.53
CA ARG A 11 0.45 5.20 -11.39
C ARG A 11 1.06 6.55 -11.02
N GLU A 12 0.24 7.54 -10.65
CA GLU A 12 0.74 8.84 -10.16
C GLU A 12 1.54 8.69 -8.87
N LEU A 13 0.97 7.96 -7.90
CA LEU A 13 1.63 7.69 -6.62
C LEU A 13 2.93 6.92 -6.83
N GLN A 14 2.92 5.94 -7.73
CA GLN A 14 4.10 5.16 -8.08
C GLN A 14 5.25 6.04 -8.58
N ARG A 15 4.96 6.94 -9.52
CA ARG A 15 5.95 7.90 -10.04
C ARG A 15 6.45 8.81 -8.94
N ALA A 16 5.55 9.32 -8.11
CA ALA A 16 5.91 10.21 -7.00
C ALA A 16 6.81 9.50 -5.97
N GLU A 17 6.58 8.21 -5.71
CA GLU A 17 7.42 7.42 -4.83
C GLU A 17 8.82 7.17 -5.41
N ILE A 18 9.01 6.99 -6.72
CA ILE A 18 10.37 6.90 -7.27
C ILE A 18 11.11 8.24 -7.18
N LEU A 19 10.42 9.33 -7.49
CA LEU A 19 11.06 10.62 -7.73
C LEU A 19 11.52 11.32 -6.44
N THR A 20 10.93 11.01 -5.29
CA THR A 20 11.26 11.70 -4.03
C THR A 20 11.67 10.75 -2.93
N LYS A 21 12.74 11.09 -2.20
CA LYS A 21 13.11 10.37 -0.98
C LYS A 21 12.08 10.54 0.14
N LYS A 22 11.32 11.63 0.14
CA LYS A 22 10.30 11.94 1.16
C LYS A 22 9.02 11.12 0.98
N LEU A 23 8.44 10.70 2.10
CA LEU A 23 7.09 10.15 2.16
C LEU A 23 6.08 11.25 1.84
N ARG A 24 5.28 11.04 0.79
CA ARG A 24 4.15 11.93 0.48
C ARG A 24 2.89 11.50 1.20
N LYS A 25 2.00 12.45 1.47
CA LYS A 25 0.69 12.18 2.04
C LYS A 25 -0.19 11.43 1.04
N LEU A 26 -0.75 10.32 1.48
CA LEU A 26 -1.73 9.59 0.68
C LEU A 26 -3.11 10.26 0.76
N PRO A 27 -3.94 10.10 -0.27
CA PRO A 27 -5.35 10.46 -0.18
C PRO A 27 -6.02 9.74 0.98
N THR A 28 -6.92 10.42 1.69
CA THR A 28 -7.71 9.82 2.76
C THR A 28 -8.46 8.60 2.24
N GLY A 29 -8.38 7.47 2.96
CA GLY A 29 -9.06 6.22 2.58
C GLY A 29 -8.51 5.55 1.32
N PHE A 30 -7.26 5.84 0.91
CA PHE A 30 -6.65 5.24 -0.27
C PHE A 30 -6.63 3.71 -0.22
N TYR A 31 -6.14 3.11 0.88
CA TYR A 31 -6.10 1.66 1.04
C TYR A 31 -7.49 1.03 1.00
N ASP A 32 -8.47 1.66 1.65
CA ASP A 32 -9.85 1.17 1.64
C ASP A 32 -10.48 1.28 0.25
N SER A 33 -10.14 2.33 -0.51
CA SER A 33 -10.55 2.48 -1.90
C SER A 33 -9.99 1.36 -2.79
N VAL A 34 -8.73 0.96 -2.58
CA VAL A 34 -8.12 -0.17 -3.28
C VAL A 34 -8.85 -1.46 -2.95
N LYS A 35 -9.02 -1.77 -1.66
CA LYS A 35 -9.75 -2.98 -1.20
C LYS A 35 -11.16 -3.04 -1.79
N LYS A 36 -11.87 -1.90 -1.76
CA LYS A 36 -13.22 -1.80 -2.29
C LYS A 36 -13.27 -2.14 -3.78
N VAL A 37 -12.40 -1.52 -4.59
CA VAL A 37 -12.37 -1.75 -6.03
C VAL A 37 -11.99 -3.20 -6.35
N MET A 38 -11.04 -3.80 -5.62
CA MET A 38 -10.72 -5.23 -5.77
C MET A 38 -11.95 -6.10 -5.47
N SER A 39 -12.68 -5.83 -4.39
CA SER A 39 -13.93 -6.54 -4.07
C SER A 39 -14.97 -6.41 -5.19
N GLU A 40 -15.18 -5.20 -5.71
CA GLU A 40 -16.11 -4.94 -6.81
C GLU A 40 -15.73 -5.72 -8.08
N ILE A 41 -14.44 -5.81 -8.43
CA ILE A 41 -13.97 -6.60 -9.59
C ILE A 41 -14.20 -8.10 -9.35
N ALA A 42 -13.95 -8.59 -8.13
CA ALA A 42 -14.14 -10.00 -7.79
C ALA A 42 -15.63 -10.40 -7.82
N GLU A 43 -16.53 -9.53 -7.36
CA GLU A 43 -17.97 -9.72 -7.45
C GLU A 43 -18.44 -9.77 -8.91
N ASP A 44 -17.97 -8.85 -9.75
CA ASP A 44 -18.35 -8.82 -11.16
C ASP A 44 -17.81 -10.02 -11.94
N ALA A 45 -16.59 -10.48 -11.63
CA ALA A 45 -16.07 -11.74 -12.17
C ALA A 45 -16.96 -12.92 -11.78
N SER A 46 -17.42 -12.97 -10.53
CA SER A 46 -18.28 -14.05 -10.03
C SER A 46 -19.63 -14.05 -10.75
N LYS A 47 -20.25 -12.88 -10.94
CA LYS A 47 -21.49 -12.72 -11.71
C LYS A 47 -21.33 -13.11 -13.18
N ALA A 48 -20.21 -12.75 -13.82
CA ALA A 48 -19.94 -13.14 -15.20
C ALA A 48 -19.88 -14.68 -15.33
N LEU A 49 -19.21 -15.34 -14.39
CA LEU A 49 -19.12 -16.80 -14.35
C LEU A 49 -20.50 -17.46 -14.13
N GLU A 50 -21.31 -16.94 -13.21
CA GLU A 50 -22.69 -17.41 -12.96
C GLU A 50 -23.57 -17.28 -14.22
N ASN A 51 -23.40 -16.20 -14.96
CA ASN A 51 -24.11 -15.94 -16.22
C ASN A 51 -23.51 -16.66 -17.43
N ARG A 52 -22.48 -17.51 -17.24
CA ARG A 52 -21.73 -18.20 -18.31
C ARG A 52 -21.09 -17.25 -19.34
N ASP A 53 -20.85 -16.01 -18.96
CA ASP A 53 -20.12 -15.01 -19.74
C ASP A 53 -18.62 -15.18 -19.51
N LEU A 54 -18.00 -16.04 -20.32
CA LEU A 54 -16.57 -16.35 -20.21
C LEU A 54 -15.69 -15.16 -20.63
N GLU A 55 -16.12 -14.36 -21.62
CA GLU A 55 -15.35 -13.19 -22.06
C GLU A 55 -15.32 -12.11 -20.97
N GLY A 56 -16.48 -11.82 -20.36
CA GLY A 56 -16.57 -10.90 -19.23
C GLY A 56 -15.75 -11.38 -18.03
N TYR A 57 -15.80 -12.68 -17.70
CA TYR A 57 -14.99 -13.25 -16.63
C TYR A 57 -13.48 -13.07 -16.88
N LEU A 58 -13.00 -13.39 -18.08
CA LEU A 58 -11.60 -13.22 -18.46
C LEU A 58 -11.18 -11.75 -18.37
N HIS A 59 -12.03 -10.84 -18.87
CA HIS A 59 -11.80 -9.41 -18.77
C HIS A 59 -11.62 -8.93 -17.32
N PHE A 60 -12.52 -9.31 -16.40
CA PHE A 60 -12.40 -8.92 -14.99
C PHE A 60 -11.18 -9.55 -14.30
N LYS A 61 -10.78 -10.76 -14.70
CA LYS A 61 -9.53 -11.37 -14.20
C LYS A 61 -8.29 -10.60 -14.66
N GLU A 62 -8.25 -10.18 -15.91
CA GLU A 62 -7.17 -9.33 -16.42
C GLU A 62 -7.14 -7.97 -15.71
N GLU A 63 -8.31 -7.36 -15.49
CA GLU A 63 -8.43 -6.09 -14.75
C GLU A 63 -7.90 -6.24 -13.32
N MET A 64 -8.29 -7.30 -12.59
CA MET A 64 -7.79 -7.61 -11.25
C MET A 64 -6.27 -7.76 -11.25
N ASN A 65 -5.73 -8.58 -12.16
CA ASN A 65 -4.29 -8.84 -12.23
C ASN A 65 -3.49 -7.55 -12.49
N ALA A 66 -4.00 -6.67 -13.37
CA ALA A 66 -3.37 -5.39 -13.66
C ALA A 66 -3.38 -4.46 -12.42
N LEU A 67 -4.51 -4.39 -11.71
CA LEU A 67 -4.65 -3.59 -10.50
C LEU A 67 -3.73 -4.10 -9.38
N GLU A 68 -3.73 -5.41 -9.14
CA GLU A 68 -2.88 -6.05 -8.12
C GLU A 68 -1.40 -5.82 -8.39
N LYS A 69 -0.96 -6.02 -9.64
CA LYS A 69 0.45 -5.80 -10.02
C LYS A 69 0.86 -4.35 -9.79
N GLY A 70 0.02 -3.39 -10.18
CA GLY A 70 0.27 -1.97 -9.96
C GLY A 70 0.32 -1.62 -8.47
N PHE A 71 -0.69 -2.05 -7.72
CA PHE A 71 -0.77 -1.77 -6.30
C PHE A 71 0.37 -2.43 -5.52
N ARG A 72 0.71 -3.69 -5.82
CA ARG A 72 1.82 -4.43 -5.19
C ARG A 72 3.13 -3.68 -5.34
N TRP A 73 3.45 -3.22 -6.54
CA TRP A 73 4.68 -2.46 -6.76
C TRP A 73 4.68 -1.16 -5.94
N PHE A 74 3.56 -0.43 -5.93
CA PHE A 74 3.44 0.81 -5.14
C PHE A 74 3.65 0.52 -3.66
N PHE A 75 2.97 -0.53 -3.18
CA PHE A 75 3.03 -0.98 -1.80
C PHE A 75 4.48 -1.31 -1.43
N GLN A 76 5.17 -2.16 -2.18
CA GLN A 76 6.57 -2.53 -1.90
C GLN A 76 7.47 -1.30 -1.73
N VAL A 77 7.48 -0.39 -2.71
CA VAL A 77 8.33 0.82 -2.66
C VAL A 77 7.97 1.71 -1.47
N ARG A 78 6.66 1.88 -1.22
CA ARG A 78 6.18 2.71 -0.11
C ARG A 78 6.61 2.15 1.24
N TRP A 79 6.49 0.83 1.41
CA TRP A 79 6.79 0.15 2.66
C TRP A 79 8.29 0.04 2.93
N GLU A 80 9.11 -0.13 1.91
CA GLU A 80 10.57 -0.02 2.03
C GLU A 80 10.98 1.36 2.56
N LYS A 81 10.37 2.43 2.06
CA LYS A 81 10.62 3.77 2.58
C LYS A 81 10.15 3.95 4.01
N ILE A 82 8.97 3.45 4.35
CA ILE A 82 8.45 3.54 5.72
C ILE A 82 9.40 2.82 6.68
N ALA A 83 9.88 1.63 6.32
CA ALA A 83 10.86 0.90 7.11
C ALA A 83 12.16 1.70 7.30
N LEU A 84 12.70 2.28 6.22
CA LEU A 84 13.88 3.14 6.32
C LEU A 84 13.63 4.36 7.21
N TYR A 85 12.47 5.02 7.07
CA TYR A 85 12.08 6.17 7.86
C TYR A 85 11.93 5.84 9.35
N SER A 86 11.41 4.65 9.67
CA SER A 86 11.23 4.21 11.06
C SER A 86 12.53 4.01 11.85
N MET A 87 13.68 3.93 11.16
CA MET A 87 15.00 3.83 11.78
C MET A 87 15.53 5.19 12.27
N TYR A 88 14.92 6.30 11.84
CA TYR A 88 15.31 7.65 12.24
C TYR A 88 14.37 8.22 13.31
N ASP A 89 14.78 9.29 13.98
CA ASP A 89 13.91 10.04 14.88
C ASP A 89 12.82 10.75 14.07
N LEU A 90 11.60 10.22 14.15
CA LEU A 90 10.44 10.75 13.44
C LEU A 90 9.84 11.93 14.22
N ASN A 91 9.71 13.07 13.55
CA ASN A 91 8.98 14.21 14.09
C ASN A 91 7.46 14.06 13.82
N GLN A 92 6.66 14.93 14.44
CA GLN A 92 5.19 14.89 14.27
C GLN A 92 4.74 15.18 12.82
N GLU A 93 5.52 15.95 12.05
CA GLU A 93 5.20 16.28 10.66
C GLU A 93 5.34 15.05 9.75
N ASP A 94 6.39 14.25 9.96
CA ASP A 94 6.63 12.99 9.25
C ASP A 94 5.54 11.96 9.54
N LEU A 95 5.02 11.94 10.77
CA LEU A 95 3.88 11.09 11.12
C LEU A 95 2.56 11.60 10.52
N ALA A 96 2.41 12.91 10.31
CA ALA A 96 1.16 13.49 9.81
C ALA A 96 0.85 13.12 8.35
N VAL A 97 1.87 12.75 7.56
CA VAL A 97 1.70 12.31 6.17
C VAL A 97 1.31 10.84 6.03
N LEU A 98 1.42 10.06 7.12
CA LEU A 98 1.10 8.65 7.14
C LEU A 98 -0.39 8.40 7.43
N SER A 99 -0.94 7.41 6.76
CA SER A 99 -2.22 6.80 7.12
C SER A 99 -2.13 6.05 8.46
N SER A 100 -3.28 5.72 9.06
CA SER A 100 -3.33 4.90 10.29
C SER A 100 -2.62 3.56 10.14
N TYR A 101 -2.79 2.90 8.99
CA TYR A 101 -2.11 1.64 8.66
C TYR A 101 -0.58 1.80 8.65
N GLU A 102 -0.09 2.86 8.00
CA GLU A 102 1.35 3.11 7.91
C GLU A 102 1.95 3.54 9.26
N LYS A 103 1.19 4.29 10.08
CA LYS A 103 1.62 4.67 11.44
C LYS A 103 1.83 3.46 12.33
N ALA A 104 0.92 2.49 12.31
CA ALA A 104 1.05 1.27 13.10
C ALA A 104 2.33 0.52 12.73
N ALA A 105 2.61 0.40 11.43
CA ALA A 105 3.81 -0.25 10.93
C ALA A 105 5.12 0.45 11.28
N VAL A 106 5.15 1.79 11.24
CA VAL A 106 6.31 2.55 11.70
C VAL A 106 6.68 2.16 13.13
N LEU A 107 5.68 2.08 14.01
CA LEU A 107 5.89 1.74 15.42
C LEU A 107 6.38 0.30 15.57
N GLU A 108 5.83 -0.64 14.78
CA GLU A 108 6.30 -2.02 14.76
C GLU A 108 7.76 -2.12 14.29
N PHE A 109 8.11 -1.48 13.17
CA PHE A 109 9.49 -1.48 12.66
C PHE A 109 10.46 -0.84 13.64
N LYS A 110 10.08 0.28 14.25
CA LYS A 110 10.90 0.94 15.27
C LYS A 110 11.10 0.06 16.50
N SER A 111 10.04 -0.58 16.99
CA SER A 111 10.15 -1.52 18.12
C SER A 111 11.08 -2.69 17.80
N VAL A 112 11.01 -3.25 16.59
CA VAL A 112 11.91 -4.31 16.13
C VAL A 112 13.36 -3.80 16.11
N TYR A 113 13.60 -2.63 15.51
CA TYR A 113 14.93 -2.01 15.45
C TYR A 113 15.50 -1.75 16.85
N ASP A 114 14.74 -1.09 17.73
CA ASP A 114 15.18 -0.73 19.07
C ASP A 114 15.50 -1.99 19.90
N ARG A 115 14.70 -3.06 19.74
CA ARG A 115 14.98 -4.36 20.37
C ARG A 115 16.29 -4.98 19.87
N PHE A 116 16.51 -5.02 18.55
CA PHE A 116 17.75 -5.55 18.00
C PHE A 116 18.98 -4.73 18.43
N TYR A 117 18.86 -3.40 18.43
CA TYR A 117 19.92 -2.52 18.86
C TYR A 117 20.26 -2.72 20.35
N SER A 118 19.24 -2.86 21.20
CA SER A 118 19.42 -3.11 22.64
C SER A 118 20.12 -4.45 22.88
N GLN A 119 19.67 -5.53 22.23
CA GLN A 119 20.32 -6.84 22.32
C GLN A 119 21.79 -6.79 21.87
N PHE A 120 22.08 -6.07 20.79
CA PHE A 120 23.44 -5.95 20.26
C PHE A 120 24.36 -5.12 21.17
N THR A 121 23.83 -4.06 21.78
CA THR A 121 24.60 -3.16 22.66
C THR A 121 24.74 -3.68 24.10
N GLY A 122 24.24 -4.89 24.39
CA GLY A 122 24.32 -5.48 25.72
C GLY A 122 23.31 -4.93 26.72
N GLY A 123 22.19 -4.38 26.22
CA GLY A 123 21.04 -3.95 27.01
C GLY A 123 20.21 -5.13 27.53
N ASP A 124 20.87 -6.05 28.24
CA ASP A 124 20.27 -6.97 29.20
C ASP A 124 21.16 -6.93 30.46
N GLN A 125 20.79 -6.04 31.40
CA GLN A 125 20.93 -6.28 32.83
C GLN A 125 19.52 -6.30 33.43
#